data_AF-A0A1G0Z6P6-F1
#
_entry.id   AF-A0A1G0Z6P6-F1
#
_cell.length_a   1.000
_cell.length_b   1.000
_cell.length_c   1.000
_cell.angle_alpha   90.00
_cell.angle_beta   90.00
_cell.angle_gamma   90.00
#
_symmetry.space_group_name_H-M   'P 1'
#
loop_
_entity.id
_entity.type
_entity.pdbx_description
1 polymer ?
#
loop_
_entity_poly.entity_id
_entity_poly.type
_entity_poly.pdbx_seq_one_letter_code
_entity_poly.pdbx_strand_id
1 'polypeptide(L)'
;MNYLAHAFLSGDDPEMLIGNMAADSLKGRLPSTLQFDVIRGVRLHRRIDHLADKSEEFSSCMTVFRPKYGRYAHVLVDIAFDHLLAWNWDKYSRKNFHGFVQHVYKVLRTRRDILPHAFIPVADRILGEDWLTCYESLEGLAISYERLGRRIDVEKGHLEKAVDMIEQNRDFLNGHFNSLFPKLVKLSQSFCADEKAL
;
A
#
# COMPACT_ATOMS: atom_id res chain seq x y z
N MET A 1 -3.86 -2.67 2.87
CA MET A 1 -3.45 -2.04 1.59
C MET A 1 -1.98 -2.36 1.35
N ASN A 2 -1.37 -2.01 0.20
CA ASN A 2 0.09 -2.15 0.02
C ASN A 2 0.76 -0.76 -0.07
N TYR A 3 1.92 -0.64 -0.71
CA TYR A 3 2.77 0.55 -0.61
C TYR A 3 2.18 1.87 -1.14
N LEU A 4 1.45 1.87 -2.26
CA LEU A 4 0.98 3.12 -2.89
C LEU A 4 -0.08 3.81 -2.03
N ALA A 5 -1.10 3.06 -1.58
CA ALA A 5 -2.12 3.63 -0.72
C ALA A 5 -1.56 4.08 0.63
N HIS A 6 -0.63 3.33 1.25
CA HIS A 6 0.03 3.79 2.47
C HIS A 6 0.83 5.07 2.25
N ALA A 7 1.57 5.19 1.15
CA ALA A 7 2.26 6.44 0.81
C ALA A 7 1.27 7.60 0.59
N PHE A 8 0.18 7.35 -0.13
CA PHE A 8 -0.85 8.35 -0.42
C PHE A 8 -1.53 8.88 0.85
N LEU A 9 -1.79 7.98 1.80
CA LEU A 9 -2.48 8.28 3.05
C LEU A 9 -1.57 8.86 4.14
N SER A 10 -0.30 9.20 3.85
CA SER A 10 0.64 9.74 4.85
C SER A 10 0.61 11.25 5.04
N GLY A 11 -0.18 11.99 4.26
CA GLY A 11 -0.14 13.46 4.25
C GLY A 11 1.15 14.00 3.61
N ASP A 12 1.58 15.19 4.03
CA ASP A 12 2.75 15.89 3.46
C ASP A 12 4.04 15.75 4.31
N ASP A 13 4.02 14.95 5.38
CA ASP A 13 5.16 14.75 6.27
C ASP A 13 6.04 13.57 5.82
N PRO A 14 7.34 13.79 5.49
CA PRO A 14 8.26 12.73 5.06
C PRO A 14 8.50 11.62 6.09
N GLU A 15 8.51 11.93 7.39
CA GLU A 15 8.75 10.95 8.46
C GLU A 15 7.52 10.07 8.66
N MET A 16 6.32 10.67 8.60
CA MET A 16 5.05 9.94 8.56
C MET A 16 4.98 9.00 7.35
N LEU A 17 5.40 9.48 6.17
CA LEU A 17 5.50 8.68 4.96
C LEU A 17 6.38 7.46 5.17
N ILE A 18 7.59 7.65 5.70
CA ILE A 18 8.54 6.57 5.97
C ILE A 18 7.94 5.57 6.95
N GLY A 19 7.37 6.03 8.06
CA GLY A 19 6.76 5.16 9.06
C GLY A 19 5.62 4.32 8.49
N ASN A 20 4.74 4.94 7.70
CA ASN A 20 3.57 4.27 7.13
C ASN A 20 3.97 3.21 6.09
N MET A 21 5.00 3.48 5.27
CA MET A 21 5.52 2.51 4.30
C MET A 21 6.37 1.39 4.95
N ALA A 22 7.03 1.68 6.07
CA ALA A 22 7.95 0.75 6.73
C ALA A 22 7.29 -0.20 7.74
N ALA A 23 6.00 0.01 8.04
CA ALA A 23 5.32 -0.63 9.15
C ALA A 23 5.36 -2.18 9.12
N ASP A 24 5.22 -2.81 7.95
CA ASP A 24 5.33 -4.27 7.80
C ASP A 24 6.71 -4.83 8.15
N SER A 25 7.76 -4.00 8.00
CA SER A 25 9.13 -4.32 8.40
C SER A 25 9.35 -4.12 9.92
N LEU A 26 8.38 -3.51 10.61
CA LEU A 26 8.42 -3.14 12.02
C LEU A 26 7.34 -3.87 12.83
N LYS A 27 7.52 -5.18 12.97
CA LYS A 27 6.62 -6.05 13.74
C LYS A 27 6.83 -5.88 15.25
N GLY A 28 5.74 -5.86 16.01
CA GLY A 28 5.77 -5.82 17.47
C GLY A 28 6.10 -4.44 18.06
N ARG A 29 6.89 -4.44 19.13
CA ARG A 29 7.31 -3.22 19.86
C ARG A 29 8.29 -2.43 19.00
N LEU A 30 8.01 -1.15 18.82
CA LEU A 30 8.83 -0.26 18.00
C LEU A 30 10.16 0.06 18.70
N PRO A 31 11.28 0.10 17.95
CA PRO A 31 12.56 0.53 18.49
C PRO A 31 12.44 1.94 19.08
N SER A 32 13.02 2.15 20.26
CA SER A 32 13.07 3.48 20.90
C SER A 32 13.93 4.49 20.16
N THR A 33 14.71 4.03 19.18
CA THR A 33 15.57 4.85 18.31
C THR A 33 14.82 5.45 17.12
N LEU A 34 13.57 5.05 16.87
CA LEU A 34 12.78 5.64 15.79
C LEU A 34 12.34 7.06 16.19
N GLN A 35 12.39 7.96 15.20
CA GLN A 35 11.85 9.30 15.35
C GLN A 35 10.34 9.26 15.62
N PHE A 36 9.85 10.29 16.30
CA PHE A 36 8.48 10.37 16.75
C PHE A 36 7.48 10.25 15.58
N ASP A 37 7.72 10.97 14.49
CA ASP A 37 6.81 10.97 13.34
C ASP A 37 6.91 9.68 12.52
N VAL A 38 8.06 9.00 12.51
CA VAL A 38 8.18 7.63 11.98
C VAL A 38 7.32 6.66 12.79
N ILE A 39 7.34 6.74 14.12
CA ILE A 39 6.47 5.92 14.99
C ILE A 39 4.99 6.21 14.70
N ARG A 40 4.63 7.49 14.51
CA ARG A 40 3.26 7.89 14.15
C ARG A 40 2.85 7.33 12.79
N GLY A 41 3.72 7.36 11.80
CA GLY A 41 3.47 6.73 10.50
C GLY A 41 3.17 5.23 10.63
N VAL A 42 3.92 4.50 11.48
CA VAL A 42 3.64 3.07 11.74
C VAL A 42 2.29 2.87 12.43
N ARG A 43 1.90 3.75 13.35
CA ARG A 43 0.58 3.71 13.99
C ARG A 43 -0.53 3.97 12.99
N LEU A 44 -0.33 4.92 12.08
CA LEU A 44 -1.28 5.24 11.01
C LEU A 44 -1.48 4.04 10.09
N HIS A 45 -0.41 3.38 9.64
CA HIS A 45 -0.49 2.13 8.86
C HIS A 45 -1.39 1.09 9.53
N ARG A 46 -1.10 0.80 10.81
CA ARG A 46 -1.87 -0.20 11.58
C ARG A 46 -3.35 0.17 11.71
N ARG A 47 -3.69 1.47 11.79
CA ARG A 47 -5.10 1.92 11.81
C ARG A 47 -5.78 1.79 10.45
N ILE A 48 -5.06 2.11 9.37
CA ILE A 48 -5.54 1.93 8.00
C ILE A 48 -5.87 0.46 7.74
N ASP A 49 -4.92 -0.44 8.03
CA ASP A 49 -5.12 -1.87 7.81
C ASP A 49 -6.21 -2.43 8.72
N HIS A 50 -6.26 -2.02 9.98
CA HIS A 50 -7.34 -2.46 10.86
C HIS A 50 -8.73 -2.09 10.34
N LEU A 51 -8.89 -0.89 9.78
CA LEU A 51 -10.15 -0.45 9.19
C LEU A 51 -10.46 -1.21 7.91
N ALA A 52 -9.46 -1.41 7.03
CA ALA A 52 -9.61 -2.15 5.80
C ALA A 52 -9.97 -3.62 6.05
N ASP A 53 -9.23 -4.32 6.90
CA ASP A 53 -9.41 -5.75 7.21
C ASP A 53 -10.77 -6.06 7.83
N LYS A 54 -11.34 -5.12 8.59
CA LYS A 54 -12.65 -5.25 9.21
C LYS A 54 -13.81 -4.82 8.31
N SER A 55 -13.53 -4.30 7.13
CA SER A 55 -14.56 -3.78 6.24
C SER A 55 -15.26 -4.89 5.45
N GLU A 56 -16.57 -4.72 5.24
CA GLU A 56 -17.34 -5.59 4.35
C GLU A 56 -16.85 -5.47 2.91
N GLU A 57 -16.37 -4.29 2.51
CA GLU A 57 -15.82 -4.04 1.17
C GLU A 57 -14.58 -4.89 0.89
N PHE A 58 -13.60 -4.88 1.78
CA PHE A 58 -12.37 -5.66 1.61
C PHE A 58 -12.66 -7.16 1.66
N SER A 59 -13.47 -7.60 2.62
CA SER A 59 -13.86 -9.01 2.75
C SER A 59 -14.65 -9.52 1.54
N SER A 60 -15.51 -8.69 0.94
CA SER A 60 -16.20 -9.00 -0.32
C SER A 60 -15.21 -9.20 -1.48
N CYS A 61 -14.20 -8.32 -1.62
CA CYS A 61 -13.16 -8.47 -2.64
C CYS A 61 -12.31 -9.73 -2.44
N MET A 62 -12.05 -10.15 -1.20
CA MET A 62 -11.31 -11.39 -0.95
C MET A 62 -12.02 -12.64 -1.52
N THR A 63 -13.36 -12.63 -1.63
CA THR A 63 -14.11 -13.77 -2.17
C THR A 63 -13.79 -14.06 -3.63
N VAL A 64 -13.35 -13.06 -4.40
CA VAL A 64 -12.90 -13.21 -5.79
C VAL A 64 -11.67 -14.12 -5.85
N PHE A 65 -10.68 -13.90 -5.00
CA PHE A 65 -9.38 -14.58 -5.08
C PHE A 65 -9.31 -15.86 -4.24
N ARG A 66 -10.08 -15.96 -3.15
CA ARG A 66 -10.02 -17.09 -2.20
C ARG A 66 -10.15 -18.48 -2.84
N PRO A 67 -11.06 -18.74 -3.79
CA PRO A 67 -11.21 -20.06 -4.39
C PRO A 67 -9.93 -20.60 -5.04
N LYS A 68 -9.12 -19.73 -5.64
CA LYS A 68 -7.91 -20.10 -6.38
C LYS A 68 -6.63 -19.92 -5.57
N TYR A 69 -6.55 -18.84 -4.78
CA TYR A 69 -5.32 -18.41 -4.11
C TYR A 69 -5.35 -18.60 -2.58
N GLY A 70 -6.49 -19.03 -2.01
CA GLY A 70 -6.61 -19.37 -0.60
C GLY A 70 -6.16 -18.25 0.33
N ARG A 71 -5.14 -18.52 1.15
CA ARG A 71 -4.57 -17.55 2.12
C ARG A 71 -3.95 -16.32 1.46
N TYR A 72 -3.56 -16.40 0.19
CA TYR A 72 -2.96 -15.27 -0.54
C TYR A 72 -3.99 -14.29 -1.07
N ALA A 73 -5.29 -14.59 -0.99
CA ALA A 73 -6.35 -13.69 -1.42
C ALA A 73 -6.23 -12.30 -0.77
N HIS A 74 -5.84 -12.24 0.51
CA HIS A 74 -5.68 -10.99 1.25
C HIS A 74 -4.64 -10.06 0.60
N VAL A 75 -3.39 -10.54 0.46
CA VAL A 75 -2.31 -9.74 -0.17
C VAL A 75 -2.57 -9.45 -1.66
N LEU A 76 -3.31 -10.32 -2.36
CA LEU A 76 -3.73 -10.04 -3.73
C LEU A 76 -4.71 -8.86 -3.77
N VAL A 77 -5.69 -8.80 -2.86
CA VAL A 77 -6.60 -7.65 -2.76
C VAL A 77 -5.84 -6.37 -2.39
N ASP A 78 -4.86 -6.44 -1.49
CA ASP A 78 -4.05 -5.26 -1.13
C ASP A 78 -3.32 -4.64 -2.33
N ILE A 79 -2.66 -5.47 -3.15
CA ILE A 79 -1.99 -5.01 -4.37
C ILE A 79 -3.02 -4.56 -5.42
N ALA A 80 -4.15 -5.25 -5.54
CA ALA A 80 -5.22 -4.84 -6.44
C ALA A 80 -5.79 -3.46 -6.07
N PHE A 81 -5.89 -3.14 -4.78
CA PHE A 81 -6.37 -1.84 -4.34
C PHE A 81 -5.36 -0.72 -4.60
N ASP A 82 -4.06 -0.98 -4.54
CA ASP A 82 -3.04 -0.04 -5.00
C ASP A 82 -3.16 0.20 -6.52
N HIS A 83 -3.40 -0.85 -7.31
CA HIS A 83 -3.70 -0.69 -8.74
C HIS A 83 -4.97 0.14 -8.98
N LEU A 84 -6.04 -0.13 -8.24
CA LEU A 84 -7.29 0.64 -8.36
C LEU A 84 -7.11 2.09 -7.91
N LEU A 85 -6.24 2.37 -6.94
CA LEU A 85 -5.88 3.74 -6.58
C LEU A 85 -5.17 4.45 -7.72
N ALA A 86 -4.17 3.83 -8.34
CA ALA A 86 -3.49 4.39 -9.50
C ALA A 86 -4.46 4.58 -10.68
N TRP A 87 -5.36 3.63 -10.92
CA TRP A 87 -6.35 3.73 -11.99
C TRP A 87 -7.39 4.84 -11.75
N ASN A 88 -7.82 5.04 -10.49
CA ASN A 88 -8.75 6.11 -10.11
C ASN A 88 -8.03 7.39 -9.66
N TRP A 89 -6.77 7.60 -10.05
CA TRP A 89 -5.94 8.63 -9.44
C TRP A 89 -6.55 10.03 -9.47
N ASP A 90 -7.10 10.45 -10.61
CA ASP A 90 -7.72 11.77 -10.79
C ASP A 90 -8.97 11.99 -9.93
N LYS A 91 -9.60 10.91 -9.44
CA LYS A 91 -10.72 10.98 -8.50
C LYS A 91 -10.25 11.37 -7.09
N TYR A 92 -9.06 10.92 -6.70
CA TYR A 92 -8.55 11.06 -5.33
C TYR A 92 -7.49 12.15 -5.17
N SER A 93 -6.84 12.55 -6.26
CA SER A 93 -5.73 13.49 -6.24
C SER A 93 -5.82 14.49 -7.39
N ARG A 94 -5.43 15.73 -7.10
CA ARG A 94 -5.16 16.75 -8.15
C ARG A 94 -3.68 16.79 -8.55
N LYS A 95 -2.80 16.12 -7.80
CA LYS A 95 -1.37 16.03 -8.13
C LYS A 95 -1.21 15.05 -9.29
N ASN A 96 -0.24 15.24 -10.18
CA ASN A 96 0.09 14.23 -11.19
C ASN A 96 0.62 12.94 -10.52
N PHE A 97 0.20 11.77 -11.01
CA PHE A 97 0.57 10.46 -10.44
C PHE A 97 2.09 10.25 -10.39
N HIS A 98 2.78 10.38 -11.53
CA HIS A 98 4.24 10.25 -11.56
C HIS A 98 4.94 11.31 -10.71
N GLY A 99 4.42 12.54 -10.68
CA GLY A 99 4.93 13.59 -9.80
C GLY A 99 4.86 13.21 -8.32
N PHE A 100 3.77 12.54 -7.90
CA PHE A 100 3.63 11.99 -6.57
C PHE A 100 4.62 10.83 -6.32
N VAL A 101 4.70 9.85 -7.22
CA VAL A 101 5.65 8.72 -7.10
C VAL A 101 7.09 9.21 -6.97
N GLN A 102 7.50 10.18 -7.80
CA GLN A 102 8.84 10.77 -7.74
C GLN A 102 9.09 11.51 -6.43
N HIS A 103 8.06 12.13 -5.84
CA HIS A 103 8.16 12.71 -4.50
C HIS A 103 8.41 11.64 -3.44
N VAL A 104 7.64 10.55 -3.44
CA VAL A 104 7.83 9.41 -2.52
C VAL A 104 9.26 8.86 -2.64
N TYR A 105 9.74 8.64 -3.86
CA TYR A 105 11.08 8.14 -4.11
C TYR A 105 12.18 9.11 -3.68
N LYS A 106 11.97 10.41 -3.87
CA LYS A 106 12.88 11.44 -3.36
C LYS A 106 12.96 11.37 -1.84
N VAL A 107 11.86 11.20 -1.12
CA VAL A 107 11.86 11.05 0.34
C VAL A 107 12.69 9.83 0.75
N LEU A 108 12.38 8.64 0.21
CA LEU A 108 13.10 7.41 0.54
C LEU A 108 14.61 7.50 0.28
N ARG A 109 15.02 8.20 -0.79
CA ARG A 109 16.44 8.40 -1.12
C ARG A 109 17.13 9.43 -0.24
N THR A 110 16.48 10.55 0.05
CA THR A 110 17.10 11.70 0.74
C THR A 110 17.06 11.59 2.26
N ARG A 111 16.12 10.81 2.80
CA ARG A 111 15.93 10.54 4.23
C ARG A 111 16.38 9.13 4.61
N ARG A 112 17.41 8.63 3.92
CA ARG A 112 17.89 7.24 4.08
C ARG A 112 18.42 6.95 5.48
N ASP A 113 18.93 7.98 6.16
CA ASP A 113 19.47 7.97 7.52
C ASP A 113 18.42 7.68 8.60
N ILE A 114 17.16 8.03 8.34
CA ILE A 114 16.04 7.82 9.27
C ILE A 114 15.16 6.63 8.87
N LEU A 115 15.46 5.96 7.76
CA LEU A 115 14.76 4.72 7.40
C LEU A 115 15.03 3.67 8.48
N PRO A 116 13.98 2.98 8.97
CA PRO A 116 14.20 1.84 9.85
C PRO A 116 15.09 0.79 9.17
N HIS A 117 16.11 0.29 9.86
CA HIS A 117 17.09 -0.63 9.28
C HIS A 117 16.45 -1.85 8.59
N ALA A 118 15.37 -2.39 9.16
CA ALA A 118 14.63 -3.51 8.59
C ALA A 118 13.93 -3.18 7.26
N PHE A 119 13.63 -1.90 7.01
CA PHE A 119 12.94 -1.43 5.80
C PHE A 119 13.90 -1.08 4.66
N ILE A 120 15.19 -0.78 4.94
CA ILE A 120 16.17 -0.38 3.90
C ILE A 120 16.21 -1.35 2.71
N PRO A 121 16.29 -2.70 2.89
CA PRO A 121 16.30 -3.63 1.76
C PRO A 121 15.00 -3.67 0.95
N VAL A 122 13.88 -3.25 1.54
CA VAL A 122 12.60 -3.11 0.85
C VAL A 122 12.57 -1.79 0.08
N ALA A 123 12.99 -0.69 0.71
CA ALA A 123 13.09 0.62 0.07
C ALA A 123 14.03 0.60 -1.14
N ASP A 124 15.19 -0.07 -1.04
CA ASP A 124 16.13 -0.20 -2.16
C ASP A 124 15.49 -0.93 -3.36
N ARG A 125 14.62 -1.92 -3.12
CA ARG A 125 13.86 -2.61 -4.20
C ARG A 125 12.72 -1.76 -4.75
N ILE A 126 11.96 -1.09 -3.89
CA ILE A 126 10.90 -0.15 -4.31
C ILE A 126 11.47 0.89 -5.28
N LEU A 127 12.64 1.44 -4.96
CA LEU A 127 13.34 2.43 -5.78
C LEU A 127 13.98 1.81 -7.03
N GLY A 128 14.71 0.71 -6.87
CA GLY A 128 15.48 0.10 -7.97
C GLY A 128 14.63 -0.58 -9.03
N GLU A 129 13.41 -0.98 -8.68
CA GLU A 129 12.50 -1.72 -9.57
C GLU A 129 11.19 -0.97 -9.87
N ASP A 130 11.10 0.32 -9.50
CA ASP A 130 9.97 1.23 -9.77
C ASP A 130 8.58 0.67 -9.39
N TRP A 131 8.47 0.12 -8.17
CA TRP A 131 7.27 -0.61 -7.73
C TRP A 131 5.98 0.21 -7.79
N LEU A 132 6.03 1.51 -7.53
CA LEU A 132 4.83 2.34 -7.41
C LEU A 132 4.24 2.66 -8.78
N THR A 133 5.08 2.89 -9.80
CA THR A 133 4.62 3.11 -11.17
C THR A 133 4.04 1.82 -11.77
N CYS A 134 4.49 0.64 -11.33
CA CYS A 134 3.91 -0.64 -11.76
C CYS A 134 2.40 -0.76 -11.46
N TYR A 135 1.84 0.01 -10.53
CA TYR A 135 0.41 -0.05 -10.24
C TYR A 135 -0.46 0.62 -11.32
N GLU A 136 0.08 1.40 -12.24
CA GLU A 136 -0.70 2.14 -13.25
C GLU A 136 -1.26 1.25 -14.38
N SER A 137 -0.63 0.09 -14.64
CA SER A 137 -1.01 -0.80 -15.74
C SER A 137 -1.21 -2.25 -15.28
N LEU A 138 -1.92 -3.04 -16.09
CA LEU A 138 -2.12 -4.46 -15.82
C LEU A 138 -0.80 -5.25 -15.96
N GLU A 139 0.07 -4.85 -16.88
CA GLU A 139 1.41 -5.44 -17.05
C GLU A 139 2.28 -5.18 -15.83
N GLY A 140 2.28 -3.94 -15.32
CA GLY A 140 2.99 -3.61 -14.08
C GLY A 140 2.41 -4.34 -12.87
N LEU A 141 1.08 -4.51 -12.81
CA LEU A 141 0.43 -5.30 -11.77
C LEU A 141 0.84 -6.78 -11.82
N ALA A 142 0.94 -7.36 -13.03
CA ALA A 142 1.43 -8.72 -13.21
C ALA A 142 2.85 -8.88 -12.65
N ILE A 143 3.74 -7.91 -12.91
CA ILE A 143 5.10 -7.86 -12.34
C ILE A 143 5.05 -7.78 -10.81
N SER A 144 4.17 -6.96 -10.24
CA SER A 144 4.00 -6.86 -8.77
C SER A 144 3.59 -8.21 -8.15
N TYR A 145 2.70 -8.95 -8.80
CA TYR A 145 2.33 -10.30 -8.35
C TYR A 145 3.42 -11.33 -8.56
N GLU A 146 4.18 -11.26 -9.64
CA GLU A 146 5.32 -12.13 -9.86
C GLU A 146 6.37 -11.93 -8.76
N ARG A 147 6.71 -10.68 -8.43
CA ARG A 147 7.63 -10.31 -7.34
C ARG A 147 7.15 -10.82 -5.99
N LEU A 148 5.84 -10.82 -5.75
CA LEU A 148 5.26 -11.41 -4.54
C LEU A 148 5.45 -12.94 -4.56
N GLY A 149 5.11 -13.59 -5.67
CA GLY A 149 5.22 -15.05 -5.86
C GLY A 149 6.63 -15.57 -5.61
N ARG A 150 7.66 -14.86 -6.07
CA ARG A 150 9.08 -15.19 -5.82
C ARG A 150 9.47 -15.21 -4.33
N ARG A 151 8.73 -14.51 -3.45
CA ARG A 151 9.05 -14.40 -2.01
C ARG A 151 8.35 -15.45 -1.15
N ILE A 152 7.21 -15.97 -1.59
CA ILE A 152 6.30 -16.72 -0.71
C ILE A 152 6.28 -18.23 -0.98
N ASP A 153 7.31 -18.74 -1.68
CA ASP A 153 7.61 -20.16 -1.94
C ASP A 153 6.37 -21.06 -1.93
N VAL A 154 5.71 -21.11 -3.09
CA VAL A 154 4.55 -21.98 -3.25
C VAL A 154 4.75 -22.75 -4.51
N GLU A 155 4.64 -24.06 -4.38
CA GLU A 155 4.54 -25.08 -5.42
C GLU A 155 3.37 -24.86 -6.43
N LYS A 156 2.84 -23.64 -6.53
CA LYS A 156 1.74 -23.21 -7.40
C LYS A 156 2.07 -21.83 -8.01
N GLY A 157 3.25 -21.70 -8.60
CA GLY A 157 3.64 -20.54 -9.40
C GLY A 157 2.48 -20.10 -10.30
N HIS A 158 2.44 -18.80 -10.61
CA HIS A 158 1.40 -18.11 -11.37
C HIS A 158 0.49 -17.11 -10.61
N LEU A 159 1.04 -16.35 -9.66
CA LEU A 159 0.31 -15.22 -9.08
C LEU A 159 0.07 -14.09 -10.10
N GLU A 160 0.93 -13.94 -11.10
CA GLU A 160 0.74 -12.99 -12.20
C GLU A 160 -0.58 -13.23 -12.94
N LYS A 161 -1.09 -14.47 -12.97
CA LYS A 161 -2.41 -14.80 -13.53
C LYS A 161 -3.59 -14.32 -12.68
N ALA A 162 -3.34 -13.72 -11.51
CA ALA A 162 -4.39 -13.07 -10.72
C ALA A 162 -4.85 -11.76 -11.39
N VAL A 163 -4.05 -11.19 -12.30
CA VAL A 163 -4.45 -10.01 -13.09
C VAL A 163 -5.71 -10.27 -13.90
N ASP A 164 -5.85 -11.45 -14.51
CA ASP A 164 -7.05 -11.83 -15.27
C ASP A 164 -8.32 -11.74 -14.40
N MET A 165 -8.21 -12.11 -13.13
CA MET A 165 -9.34 -12.05 -12.19
C MET A 165 -9.70 -10.61 -11.83
N ILE A 166 -8.72 -9.70 -11.81
CA ILE A 166 -8.97 -8.27 -11.59
C ILE A 166 -9.67 -7.67 -12.79
N GLU A 167 -9.23 -7.99 -14.00
CA GLU A 167 -9.88 -7.52 -15.21
C GLU A 167 -11.32 -8.03 -15.33
N GLN A 168 -11.54 -9.33 -15.12
CA GLN A 168 -12.87 -9.94 -15.19
C GLN A 168 -13.84 -9.43 -14.12
N ASN A 169 -13.33 -8.99 -12.96
CA ASN A 169 -14.14 -8.51 -11.84
C ASN A 169 -13.93 -7.02 -11.57
N ARG A 170 -13.45 -6.25 -12.55
CA ARG A 170 -12.97 -4.87 -12.35
C ARG A 170 -14.03 -3.99 -11.72
N ASP A 171 -15.25 -4.00 -12.25
CA ASP A 171 -16.33 -3.14 -11.75
C ASP A 171 -16.71 -3.48 -10.31
N PHE A 172 -16.76 -4.77 -9.96
CA PHE A 172 -17.03 -5.23 -8.61
C PHE A 172 -15.95 -4.78 -7.64
N LEU A 173 -14.68 -5.07 -7.94
CA LEU A 173 -13.55 -4.67 -7.11
C LEU A 173 -13.46 -3.14 -6.98
N ASN A 174 -13.65 -2.42 -8.07
CA ASN A 174 -13.61 -0.96 -8.09
C ASN A 174 -14.76 -0.31 -7.31
N GLY A 175 -15.97 -0.89 -7.36
CA GLY A 175 -17.11 -0.41 -6.58
C GLY A 175 -16.86 -0.49 -5.07
N HIS A 176 -16.32 -1.62 -4.61
CA HIS A 176 -15.92 -1.81 -3.22
C HIS A 176 -14.74 -0.93 -2.82
N PHE A 177 -13.71 -0.83 -3.67
CA PHE A 177 -12.60 0.10 -3.45
C PHE A 177 -13.09 1.54 -3.30
N ASN A 178 -13.96 2.00 -4.21
CA ASN A 178 -14.52 3.35 -4.17
C ASN A 178 -15.45 3.62 -2.98
N SER A 179 -15.96 2.57 -2.35
CA SER A 179 -16.76 2.66 -1.11
C SER A 179 -15.88 2.69 0.14
N LEU A 180 -14.77 1.95 0.14
CA LEU A 180 -13.83 1.88 1.26
C LEU A 180 -12.85 3.05 1.30
N PHE A 181 -12.21 3.39 0.17
CA PHE A 181 -11.08 4.30 0.14
C PHE A 181 -11.37 5.70 0.73
N PRO A 182 -12.53 6.33 0.49
CA PRO A 182 -12.88 7.59 1.15
C PRO A 182 -12.90 7.50 2.69
N LYS A 183 -13.26 6.34 3.25
CA LYS A 183 -13.22 6.10 4.71
C LYS A 183 -11.78 6.08 5.22
N LEU A 184 -10.85 5.49 4.46
CA LEU A 184 -9.42 5.48 4.77
C LEU A 184 -8.82 6.88 4.68
N VAL A 185 -9.18 7.66 3.65
CA VAL A 185 -8.78 9.06 3.52
C VAL A 185 -9.24 9.88 4.71
N LYS A 186 -10.50 9.74 5.13
CA LYS A 186 -11.03 10.43 6.31
C LYS A 186 -10.28 10.04 7.58
N LEU A 187 -10.01 8.75 7.78
CA LEU A 187 -9.22 8.25 8.92
C LEU A 187 -7.83 8.89 8.95
N SER A 188 -7.13 8.90 7.81
CA SER A 188 -5.81 9.51 7.68
C SER A 188 -5.83 11.01 7.99
N GLN A 189 -6.78 11.74 7.40
CA GLN A 189 -6.92 13.18 7.63
C GLN A 189 -7.19 13.51 9.11
N SER A 190 -8.11 12.78 9.76
CA SER A 190 -8.35 12.95 11.20
C SER A 190 -7.11 12.63 12.03
N PHE A 191 -6.42 11.52 11.73
CA PHE A 191 -5.18 11.15 12.41
C PHE A 191 -4.13 12.26 12.35
N CYS A 192 -3.93 12.84 11.15
CA CYS A 192 -2.94 13.90 10.95
C CYS A 192 -3.40 15.27 11.52
N ALA A 193 -4.70 15.50 11.66
CA ALA A 193 -5.26 16.75 12.18
C ALA A 193 -5.30 16.81 13.72
N ASP A 194 -5.71 15.72 14.38
CA ASP A 194 -5.88 15.65 15.84
C ASP A 194 -4.56 15.91 16.60
N GLU A 195 -3.41 15.78 15.93
CA GLU A 195 -2.09 15.90 16.53
C GLU A 195 -1.34 17.19 16.13
N LYS A 196 -1.97 18.12 15.39
CA LYS A 196 -1.52 19.52 15.31
C LYS A 196 -2.01 20.38 16.49
N ALA A 197 -2.88 19.82 17.33
CA ALA A 197 -3.52 20.49 18.47
C ALA A 197 -2.87 20.16 19.84
N LEU A 198 -1.77 19.39 19.83
CA LEU A 198 -0.91 19.06 20.98
C LEU A 198 0.44 19.75 20.82
#